data_AF-A0A7C4BV59-F1
#
_entry.id   AF-A0A7C4BV59-F1
#
_cell.length_a   1.000
_cell.length_b   1.000
_cell.length_c   1.000
_cell.angle_alpha   90.00
_cell.angle_beta   90.00
_cell.angle_gamma   90.00
#
_symmetry.space_group_name_H-M   'P 1'
#
loop_
_entity.id
_entity.type
_entity.pdbx_description
1 polymer ?
#
loop_
_entity_poly.entity_id
_entity_poly.type
_entity_poly.pdbx_seq_one_letter_code
_entity_poly.pdbx_strand_id
1 'polypeptide(L)'
;MGGVRPGMGRIRLLVSLLSISAGAWAEKPQRPPALPVAFEENRGQADDSVRFVSRGARGEVLLSPAGASMALAGGLVKMRFAGARNDVSLEPEQPLAGVSNYFTGGDPARWRTNVRRYSAVRYRGLYPGIDALFYSRGADVEFDFVIAPGADPSVIALEFPDSLRLRVAEDGSLAGESPAGAFRHHKPFAYQEAGGKRRKVTARYRLAAANRVTFVLGEYGKSHALVIDPVLNFSTFLGGTGADGAVAAAVDAQGYLYVAGSTTSLNFPVTYGALRTTNAGGQDVFVAKLSPDGTQLIYAAYLGGSGNDTAAGLAIDGLGNAYIVGVSGSSNFPITAGAYRSIPTGVFAAKLSPAGTQLLYSTTIEEGAPRGIAVDSGGNAYLCGSTASPSFPVTAGALQASKRLNRDAFVTKLNSYGSALV
;
A
#
# COMPACT_ATOMS: atom_id res chain seq x y z
N MET A 1 70.59 -49.64 -35.84
CA MET A 1 69.96 -48.50 -35.13
C MET A 1 68.45 -48.75 -35.19
N GLY A 2 67.76 -49.44 -34.27
CA GLY A 2 67.68 -49.34 -32.80
C GLY A 2 66.56 -48.34 -32.45
N GLY A 3 65.42 -48.64 -31.84
CA GLY A 3 64.75 -49.85 -31.37
C GLY A 3 63.43 -49.45 -30.65
N VAL A 4 62.55 -50.42 -30.40
CA VAL A 4 61.60 -50.54 -29.26
C VAL A 4 60.23 -49.77 -29.31
N ARG A 5 59.14 -50.56 -29.15
CA ARG A 5 57.72 -50.21 -28.81
C ARG A 5 57.60 -49.69 -27.35
N PRO A 6 56.46 -49.29 -26.70
CA PRO A 6 55.02 -49.45 -27.01
C PRO A 6 54.11 -48.24 -26.59
N GLY A 7 52.78 -48.33 -26.71
CA GLY A 7 51.87 -47.41 -26.00
C GLY A 7 50.42 -47.38 -26.46
N MET A 8 49.52 -47.92 -25.63
CA MET A 8 48.07 -48.02 -25.80
C MET A 8 47.31 -46.68 -25.91
N GLY A 9 46.25 -46.73 -26.72
CA GLY A 9 44.97 -46.00 -26.65
C GLY A 9 44.81 -44.78 -25.75
N ARG A 10 44.63 -43.61 -26.38
CA ARG A 10 43.76 -42.54 -25.87
C ARG A 10 42.91 -41.99 -27.01
N ILE A 11 41.61 -42.09 -26.84
CA ILE A 11 40.58 -41.42 -27.65
C ILE A 11 40.84 -39.91 -27.54
N ARG A 12 41.24 -39.26 -28.64
CA ARG A 12 41.25 -37.79 -28.76
C ARG A 12 39.89 -37.35 -29.29
N LEU A 13 39.10 -36.75 -28.41
CA LEU A 13 37.91 -35.98 -28.79
C LEU A 13 38.38 -34.73 -29.55
N LEU A 14 37.77 -34.49 -30.72
CA LEU A 14 37.97 -33.29 -31.53
C LEU A 14 37.57 -32.05 -30.70
N VAL A 15 38.49 -31.10 -30.52
CA VAL A 15 38.17 -29.76 -30.04
C VAL A 15 37.70 -28.96 -31.26
N SER A 16 36.39 -28.66 -31.33
CA SER A 16 35.87 -27.60 -32.19
C SER A 16 35.38 -26.45 -31.30
N LEU A 17 36.02 -25.30 -31.46
CA LEU A 17 35.57 -24.01 -30.95
C LEU A 17 34.18 -23.69 -31.50
N LEU A 18 33.22 -23.49 -30.60
CA LEU A 18 32.00 -22.75 -30.87
C LEU A 18 31.65 -21.94 -29.61
N SER A 19 31.88 -20.64 -29.74
CA SER A 19 31.35 -19.61 -28.87
C SER A 19 29.83 -19.68 -28.86
N ILE A 20 29.23 -19.96 -27.70
CA ILE A 20 27.79 -19.77 -27.48
C ILE A 20 27.62 -18.60 -26.52
N SER A 21 27.12 -17.50 -27.10
CA SER A 21 26.52 -16.36 -26.43
C SER A 21 25.46 -16.81 -25.42
N ALA A 22 25.57 -16.34 -24.19
CA ALA A 22 24.55 -16.51 -23.16
C ALA A 22 23.26 -15.80 -23.62
N GLY A 23 22.29 -16.61 -24.04
CA GLY A 23 20.97 -16.16 -24.47
C GLY A 23 19.89 -17.03 -23.84
N ALA A 24 19.11 -16.38 -22.97
CA ALA A 24 17.73 -16.65 -22.63
C ALA A 24 17.38 -17.54 -21.40
N TRP A 25 16.39 -17.02 -20.66
CA TRP A 25 15.54 -17.61 -19.63
C TRP A 25 16.11 -17.77 -18.21
N ALA A 26 16.38 -16.63 -17.56
CA ALA A 26 16.13 -16.51 -16.14
C ALA A 26 14.91 -15.60 -15.96
N GLU A 27 13.72 -16.19 -15.78
CA GLU A 27 12.62 -15.48 -15.12
C GLU A 27 13.16 -14.98 -13.77
N LYS A 28 13.28 -13.66 -13.64
CA LYS A 28 13.67 -13.05 -12.36
C LYS A 28 12.56 -13.34 -11.35
N PRO A 29 12.90 -13.67 -10.09
CA PRO A 29 11.91 -14.06 -9.10
C PRO A 29 10.90 -12.93 -8.94
N GLN A 30 9.64 -13.17 -9.32
CA GLN A 30 8.55 -12.36 -8.83
C GLN A 30 8.69 -12.34 -7.31
N ARG A 31 8.74 -11.13 -6.71
CA ARG A 31 8.71 -11.03 -5.26
C ARG A 31 7.38 -11.70 -4.86
N PRO A 32 7.41 -12.81 -4.10
CA PRO A 32 6.19 -13.50 -3.77
C PRO A 32 5.24 -12.50 -3.10
N PRO A 33 3.92 -12.61 -3.32
CA PRO A 33 2.95 -11.78 -2.60
C PRO A 33 3.34 -11.79 -1.12
N ALA A 34 3.34 -10.61 -0.48
CA ALA A 34 3.73 -10.49 0.92
C ALA A 34 2.97 -11.56 1.70
N LEU A 35 3.72 -12.54 2.23
CA LEU A 35 3.10 -13.70 2.84
C LEU A 35 2.22 -13.21 3.98
N PRO A 36 1.03 -13.81 4.16
CA PRO A 36 0.20 -13.51 5.31
C PRO A 36 1.05 -13.55 6.57
N VAL A 37 0.91 -12.55 7.44
CA VAL A 37 1.60 -12.60 8.73
C VAL A 37 1.14 -13.87 9.44
N ALA A 38 2.01 -14.52 10.18
CA ALA A 38 1.66 -15.72 10.92
C ALA A 38 1.90 -15.52 12.40
N PHE A 39 1.02 -16.07 13.22
CA PHE A 39 1.23 -16.21 14.65
C PHE A 39 2.03 -17.47 14.93
N GLU A 40 3.00 -17.34 15.81
CA GLU A 40 3.90 -18.39 16.24
C GLU A 40 3.88 -18.50 17.76
N GLU A 41 3.79 -19.72 18.28
CA GLU A 41 3.90 -19.95 19.72
C GLU A 41 5.25 -19.45 20.24
N ASN A 42 5.21 -18.70 21.33
CA ASN A 42 6.41 -18.30 22.03
C ASN A 42 7.05 -19.52 22.71
N ARG A 43 8.20 -19.95 22.19
CA ARG A 43 9.07 -20.99 22.72
C ARG A 43 10.42 -20.39 23.18
N GLY A 44 10.41 -19.10 23.50
CA GLY A 44 11.60 -18.31 23.88
C GLY A 44 12.13 -17.42 22.75
N GLN A 45 11.31 -17.10 21.74
CA GLN A 45 11.63 -16.08 20.73
C GLN A 45 11.26 -14.66 21.21
N ALA A 46 10.53 -14.54 22.31
CA ALA A 46 10.15 -13.30 22.98
C ALA A 46 10.08 -13.51 24.49
N ASP A 47 9.86 -12.42 25.24
CA ASP A 47 9.69 -12.42 26.70
C ASP A 47 8.64 -13.44 27.19
N ASP A 48 8.85 -14.02 28.39
CA ASP A 48 8.03 -15.10 28.94
C ASP A 48 6.56 -14.70 29.21
N SER A 49 6.25 -13.39 29.25
CA SER A 49 4.87 -12.91 29.31
C SER A 49 4.10 -13.07 27.99
N VAL A 50 4.82 -13.23 26.88
CA VAL A 50 4.25 -13.41 25.53
C VAL A 50 3.91 -14.88 25.29
N ARG A 51 2.78 -15.13 24.65
CA ARG A 51 2.30 -16.46 24.25
C ARG A 51 2.37 -16.67 22.74
N PHE A 52 2.07 -15.64 21.97
CA PHE A 52 2.21 -15.68 20.51
C PHE A 52 2.95 -14.46 20.00
N VAL A 53 3.77 -14.69 18.98
CA VAL A 53 4.48 -13.65 18.27
C VAL A 53 4.05 -13.68 16.81
N SER A 54 3.77 -12.51 16.25
CA SER A 54 3.47 -12.32 14.84
C SER A 54 4.43 -11.29 14.27
N ARG A 55 5.19 -11.68 13.25
CA ARG A 55 6.22 -10.83 12.63
C ARG A 55 5.91 -10.70 11.16
N GLY A 56 5.69 -9.47 10.73
CA GLY A 56 5.44 -9.12 9.34
C GLY A 56 6.40 -8.05 8.86
N ALA A 57 6.30 -7.69 7.58
CA ALA A 57 7.05 -6.58 7.01
C ALA A 57 6.76 -5.23 7.70
N ARG A 58 5.68 -5.15 8.50
CA ARG A 58 5.18 -3.94 9.20
C ARG A 58 5.54 -3.84 10.66
N GLY A 59 6.23 -4.85 11.18
CA GLY A 59 6.60 -4.91 12.59
C GLY A 59 6.12 -6.19 13.25
N GLU A 60 6.08 -6.11 14.58
CA GLU A 60 5.84 -7.24 15.45
C GLU A 60 4.58 -6.99 16.28
N VAL A 61 3.72 -7.99 16.36
CA VAL A 61 2.61 -8.06 17.30
C VAL A 61 2.89 -9.18 18.31
N LEU A 62 2.89 -8.82 19.59
CA LEU A 62 3.12 -9.72 20.71
C LEU A 62 1.81 -9.90 21.48
N LEU A 63 1.32 -11.13 21.54
CA LEU A 63 0.09 -11.48 22.25
C LEU A 63 0.41 -12.08 23.61
N SER A 64 -0.12 -11.48 24.66
CA SER A 64 -0.05 -11.93 26.05
C SER A 64 -1.47 -12.10 26.63
N PRO A 65 -1.64 -12.80 27.76
CA PRO A 65 -2.94 -12.86 28.44
C PRO A 65 -3.52 -11.49 28.82
N ALA A 66 -2.65 -10.50 29.09
CA ALA A 66 -3.07 -9.15 29.47
C ALA A 66 -3.51 -8.27 28.28
N GLY A 67 -3.19 -8.68 27.06
CA GLY A 67 -3.47 -7.91 25.83
C GLY A 67 -2.41 -8.07 24.76
N ALA A 68 -2.39 -7.15 23.80
CA ALA A 68 -1.51 -7.15 22.64
C ALA A 68 -0.52 -5.98 22.69
N SER A 69 0.71 -6.19 22.24
CA SER A 69 1.69 -5.11 22.03
C SER A 69 2.06 -5.04 20.55
N MET A 70 2.12 -3.84 20.00
CA MET A 70 2.49 -3.60 18.60
C MET A 70 3.74 -2.75 18.54
N ALA A 71 4.72 -3.19 17.76
CA ALA A 71 5.93 -2.40 17.49
C ALA A 71 5.62 -1.28 16.49
N LEU A 72 5.88 -0.04 16.89
CA LEU A 72 5.93 1.15 16.03
C LEU A 72 7.39 1.58 15.82
N ALA A 73 7.63 2.49 14.88
CA ALA A 73 8.97 2.92 14.46
C ALA A 73 9.88 3.39 15.62
N GLY A 74 9.32 3.97 16.68
CA GLY A 74 10.07 4.43 17.86
C GLY A 74 9.84 3.65 19.14
N GLY A 75 9.16 2.49 19.10
CA GLY A 75 8.96 1.63 20.28
C GLY A 75 7.68 0.81 20.29
N LEU A 76 7.49 0.00 21.34
CA LEU A 76 6.30 -0.83 21.55
C LEU A 76 5.15 -0.05 22.17
N VAL A 77 3.99 -0.05 21.53
CA VAL A 77 2.73 0.40 22.11
C VAL A 77 1.98 -0.81 22.63
N LYS A 78 1.66 -0.80 23.93
CA LYS A 78 0.89 -1.87 24.58
C LYS A 78 -0.59 -1.51 24.60
N MET A 79 -1.45 -2.45 24.30
CA MET A 79 -2.90 -2.37 24.47
C MET A 79 -3.32 -3.47 25.43
N ARG A 80 -3.99 -3.11 26.52
CA ARG A 80 -4.51 -4.06 27.52
C ARG A 80 -6.02 -4.17 27.41
N PHE A 81 -6.55 -5.36 27.69
CA PHE A 81 -7.98 -5.56 27.85
C PHE A 81 -8.36 -5.29 29.31
N ALA A 82 -8.83 -4.08 29.61
CA ALA A 82 -9.17 -3.70 30.98
C ALA A 82 -10.39 -4.49 31.46
N GLY A 83 -10.32 -5.02 32.69
CA GLY A 83 -11.38 -5.85 33.27
C GLY A 83 -11.50 -7.25 32.66
N ALA A 84 -10.58 -7.66 31.78
CA ALA A 84 -10.54 -9.02 31.26
C ALA A 84 -10.24 -10.03 32.37
N ARG A 85 -10.61 -11.29 32.14
CA ARG A 85 -10.29 -12.37 33.08
C ARG A 85 -8.77 -12.57 33.20
N ASN A 86 -8.33 -13.05 34.36
CA ASN A 86 -6.91 -13.31 34.62
C ASN A 86 -6.44 -14.70 34.10
N ASP A 87 -7.38 -15.57 33.75
CA ASP A 87 -7.17 -16.95 33.31
C ASP A 87 -7.48 -17.14 31.81
N VAL A 88 -7.37 -16.08 31.01
CA VAL A 88 -7.71 -16.11 29.58
C VAL A 88 -6.79 -17.07 28.82
N SER A 89 -7.41 -17.98 28.07
CA SER A 89 -6.74 -18.91 27.18
C SER A 89 -6.53 -18.28 25.80
N LEU A 90 -5.30 -18.35 25.29
CA LEU A 90 -4.97 -17.96 23.91
C LEU A 90 -4.85 -19.24 23.08
N GLU A 91 -5.84 -19.47 22.23
CA GLU A 91 -5.96 -20.66 21.39
C GLU A 91 -5.55 -20.33 19.95
N PRO A 92 -4.53 -20.98 19.40
CA PRO A 92 -4.19 -20.79 17.99
C PRO A 92 -5.24 -21.46 17.09
N GLU A 93 -5.63 -20.78 16.02
CA GLU A 93 -6.61 -21.27 15.05
C GLU A 93 -6.01 -21.25 13.64
N GLN A 94 -6.55 -22.11 12.76
CA GLN A 94 -6.18 -22.16 11.34
C GLN A 94 -4.66 -22.36 11.13
N PRO A 95 -4.14 -23.57 11.40
CA PRO A 95 -2.73 -23.86 11.20
C PRO A 95 -2.31 -23.63 9.74
N LEU A 96 -1.17 -22.98 9.55
CA LEU A 96 -0.61 -22.69 8.24
C LEU A 96 0.34 -23.81 7.81
N ALA A 97 0.46 -24.00 6.49
CA ALA A 97 1.47 -24.88 5.93
C ALA A 97 2.88 -24.28 6.17
N GLY A 98 3.79 -25.11 6.66
CA GLY A 98 5.18 -24.73 6.96
C GLY A 98 5.42 -24.37 8.43
N VAL A 99 6.69 -24.21 8.77
CA VAL A 99 7.17 -23.92 10.13
C VAL A 99 8.23 -22.83 10.10
N SER A 100 8.46 -22.19 11.24
CA SER A 100 9.54 -21.23 11.41
C SER A 100 10.72 -21.85 12.18
N ASN A 101 11.93 -21.46 11.78
CA ASN A 101 13.17 -21.89 12.41
C ASN A 101 14.03 -20.65 12.71
N TYR A 102 14.51 -20.55 13.94
CA TYR A 102 15.34 -19.48 14.46
C TYR A 102 16.69 -20.04 14.89
N PHE A 103 17.74 -19.72 14.13
CA PHE A 103 19.11 -20.10 14.41
C PHE A 103 19.87 -18.88 14.94
N THR A 104 19.74 -18.61 16.24
CA THR A 104 20.28 -17.40 16.88
C THR A 104 21.63 -17.67 17.54
N GLY A 105 22.69 -17.08 16.99
CA GLY A 105 24.06 -17.22 17.49
C GLY A 105 24.66 -18.62 17.30
N GLY A 106 25.87 -18.82 17.83
CA GLY A 106 26.64 -20.05 17.67
C GLY A 106 26.30 -21.19 18.63
N ASP A 107 25.38 -20.97 19.59
CA ASP A 107 24.96 -21.98 20.57
C ASP A 107 23.67 -22.69 20.10
N PRO A 108 23.71 -23.97 19.72
CA PRO A 108 22.54 -24.71 19.25
C PRO A 108 21.42 -24.83 20.30
N ALA A 109 21.71 -24.69 21.60
CA ALA A 109 20.68 -24.72 22.64
C ALA A 109 19.74 -23.50 22.59
N ARG A 110 20.18 -22.42 21.92
CA ARG A 110 19.38 -21.21 21.69
C ARG A 110 18.54 -21.28 20.42
N TRP A 111 18.78 -22.27 19.57
CA TRP A 111 18.00 -22.44 18.34
C TRP A 111 16.57 -22.89 18.67
N ARG A 112 15.61 -22.43 17.86
CA ARG A 112 14.20 -22.82 17.94
C ARG A 112 13.75 -23.30 16.57
N THR A 113 13.55 -24.59 16.42
CA THR A 113 13.13 -25.19 15.15
C THR A 113 11.70 -25.72 15.22
N ASN A 114 11.09 -25.92 14.06
CA ASN A 114 9.73 -26.47 13.92
C ASN A 114 8.66 -25.71 14.73
N VAL A 115 8.78 -24.37 14.76
CA VAL A 115 7.79 -23.50 15.38
C VAL A 115 6.56 -23.47 14.48
N ARG A 116 5.42 -23.92 14.99
CA ARG A 116 4.16 -23.96 14.24
C ARG A 116 3.64 -22.55 13.99
N ARG A 117 2.94 -22.40 12.87
CA ARG A 117 2.41 -21.14 12.36
C ARG A 117 0.89 -21.23 12.24
N TYR A 118 0.21 -20.13 12.53
CA TYR A 118 -1.25 -20.04 12.54
C TYR A 118 -1.68 -18.72 11.91
N SER A 119 -2.84 -18.67 11.22
CA SER A 119 -3.38 -17.40 10.70
C SER A 119 -4.26 -16.67 11.70
N ALA A 120 -4.58 -17.27 12.85
CA ALA A 120 -5.35 -16.61 13.89
C ALA A 120 -5.00 -17.12 15.31
N VAL A 121 -5.29 -16.29 16.31
CA VAL A 121 -5.22 -16.61 17.74
C VAL A 121 -6.46 -16.04 18.42
N ARG A 122 -7.21 -16.90 19.10
CA ARG A 122 -8.42 -16.55 19.84
C ARG A 122 -8.12 -16.43 21.33
N TYR A 123 -8.48 -15.29 21.91
CA TYR A 123 -8.63 -15.10 23.34
C TYR A 123 -10.00 -15.62 23.74
N ARG A 124 -10.06 -16.86 24.25
CA ARG A 124 -11.32 -17.48 24.69
C ARG A 124 -11.78 -16.94 26.03
N GLY A 125 -13.05 -16.56 26.09
CA GLY A 125 -13.67 -16.06 27.32
C GLY A 125 -12.94 -14.85 27.87
N LEU A 126 -12.46 -13.95 27.00
CA LEU A 126 -11.79 -12.72 27.40
C LEU A 126 -12.61 -11.94 28.43
N TYR A 127 -13.93 -11.89 28.19
CA TYR A 127 -14.95 -11.48 29.14
C TYR A 127 -16.08 -12.53 29.17
N PRO A 128 -17.02 -12.49 30.13
CA PRO A 128 -18.16 -13.40 30.15
C PRO A 128 -18.94 -13.39 28.82
N GLY A 129 -18.84 -14.48 28.06
CA GLY A 129 -19.49 -14.64 26.74
C GLY A 129 -18.87 -13.84 25.60
N ILE A 130 -17.64 -13.34 25.73
CA ILE A 130 -16.95 -12.54 24.70
C ILE A 130 -15.56 -13.08 24.47
N ASP A 131 -15.26 -13.38 23.21
CA ASP A 131 -13.92 -13.71 22.73
C ASP A 131 -13.30 -12.50 22.02
N ALA A 132 -11.97 -12.44 21.95
CA ALA A 132 -11.27 -11.63 20.94
C ALA A 132 -10.54 -12.54 19.97
N LEU A 133 -10.61 -12.26 18.67
CA LEU A 133 -9.96 -13.05 17.63
C LEU A 133 -8.95 -12.17 16.91
N PHE A 134 -7.66 -12.43 17.09
CA PHE A 134 -6.61 -11.83 16.27
C PHE A 134 -6.40 -12.70 15.04
N TYR A 135 -6.31 -12.10 13.85
CA TYR A 135 -6.13 -12.84 12.62
C TYR A 135 -5.35 -12.04 11.59
N SER A 136 -4.76 -12.76 10.64
CA SER A 136 -3.97 -12.18 9.58
C SER A 136 -4.87 -11.75 8.42
N ARG A 137 -4.78 -10.49 8.01
CA ARG A 137 -5.40 -9.98 6.78
C ARG A 137 -4.30 -9.46 5.87
N GLY A 138 -3.87 -10.29 4.93
CA GLY A 138 -2.67 -10.00 4.13
C GLY A 138 -1.45 -9.80 5.03
N ALA A 139 -0.75 -8.68 4.88
CA ALA A 139 0.44 -8.36 5.67
C ALA A 139 0.13 -7.67 7.03
N ASP A 140 -1.13 -7.59 7.44
CA ASP A 140 -1.57 -7.01 8.70
C ASP A 140 -2.08 -8.05 9.69
N VAL A 141 -2.08 -7.65 10.97
CA VAL A 141 -2.81 -8.29 12.05
C VAL A 141 -4.01 -7.41 12.39
N GLU A 142 -5.20 -7.98 12.27
CA GLU A 142 -6.44 -7.37 12.73
C GLU A 142 -6.98 -8.14 13.94
N PHE A 143 -7.97 -7.56 14.62
CA PHE A 143 -8.69 -8.28 15.66
C PHE A 143 -10.16 -7.88 15.72
N ASP A 144 -11.01 -8.85 16.06
CA ASP A 144 -12.44 -8.67 16.27
C ASP A 144 -12.81 -9.05 17.71
N PHE A 145 -13.82 -8.39 18.27
CA PHE A 145 -14.56 -8.94 19.42
C PHE A 145 -15.74 -9.75 18.92
N VAL A 146 -15.87 -10.99 19.39
CA VAL A 146 -16.99 -11.88 19.10
C VAL A 146 -17.83 -12.04 20.35
N ILE A 147 -19.02 -11.43 20.35
CA ILE A 147 -19.93 -11.36 21.48
C ILE A 147 -21.04 -12.41 21.27
N ALA A 148 -21.13 -13.38 22.17
CA ALA A 148 -22.17 -14.40 22.15
C ALA A 148 -23.57 -13.79 22.40
N PRO A 149 -24.65 -14.45 21.95
CA PRO A 149 -26.02 -14.04 22.29
C PRO A 149 -26.19 -13.81 23.81
N GLY A 150 -26.79 -12.68 24.18
CA GLY A 150 -27.04 -12.29 25.57
C GLY A 150 -25.83 -11.75 26.35
N ALA A 151 -24.61 -11.84 25.83
CA ALA A 151 -23.43 -11.28 26.49
C ALA A 151 -23.45 -9.73 26.46
N ASP A 152 -22.90 -9.12 27.51
CA ASP A 152 -22.88 -7.65 27.66
C ASP A 152 -21.61 -7.05 27.05
N PRO A 153 -21.67 -6.37 25.90
CA PRO A 153 -20.50 -5.74 25.28
C PRO A 153 -20.01 -4.50 26.03
N SER A 154 -20.77 -3.96 27.00
CA SER A 154 -20.38 -2.75 27.73
C SER A 154 -19.13 -2.94 28.58
N VAL A 155 -18.77 -4.20 28.89
CA VAL A 155 -17.58 -4.58 29.65
C VAL A 155 -16.28 -4.46 28.82
N ILE A 156 -16.37 -4.35 27.49
CA ILE A 156 -15.20 -4.28 26.62
C ILE A 156 -14.52 -2.91 26.78
N ALA A 157 -13.29 -2.94 27.26
CA ALA A 157 -12.46 -1.74 27.42
C ALA A 157 -11.02 -1.99 26.99
N LEU A 158 -10.50 -1.11 26.15
CA LEU A 158 -9.10 -1.07 25.73
C LEU A 158 -8.36 -0.01 26.55
N GLU A 159 -7.24 -0.39 27.13
CA GLU A 159 -6.39 0.52 27.92
C GLU A 159 -5.00 0.63 27.30
N PHE A 160 -4.51 1.86 27.17
CA PHE A 160 -3.23 2.20 26.57
C PHE A 160 -2.31 2.87 27.62
N PRO A 161 -0.99 2.93 27.39
CA PRO A 161 -0.08 3.67 28.26
C PRO A 161 -0.45 5.15 28.36
N ASP A 162 -0.25 5.76 29.54
CA ASP A 162 -0.50 7.18 29.76
C ASP A 162 0.39 8.11 28.92
N SER A 163 1.51 7.58 28.40
CA SER A 163 2.38 8.29 27.45
C SER A 163 1.76 8.50 26.07
N LEU A 164 0.64 7.82 25.78
CA LEU A 164 -0.06 7.90 24.51
C LEU A 164 -1.24 8.87 24.64
N ARG A 165 -1.24 9.94 23.84
CA ARG A 165 -2.37 10.87 23.78
C ARG A 165 -3.44 10.30 22.86
N LEU A 166 -4.58 9.89 23.44
CA LEU A 166 -5.72 9.37 22.70
C LEU A 166 -6.72 10.47 22.37
N ARG A 167 -7.32 10.38 21.17
CA ARG A 167 -8.46 11.20 20.75
C ARG A 167 -9.41 10.42 19.85
N VAL A 168 -10.70 10.73 19.94
CA VAL A 168 -11.68 10.31 18.93
C VAL A 168 -11.88 11.48 17.97
N ALA A 169 -11.56 11.29 16.70
CA ALA A 169 -11.69 12.31 15.67
C ALA A 169 -13.16 12.49 15.22
N GLU A 170 -13.45 13.56 14.50
CA GLU A 170 -14.80 13.91 14.02
C GLU A 170 -15.43 12.81 13.13
N ASP A 171 -14.61 12.08 12.38
CA ASP A 171 -15.03 10.94 11.56
C ASP A 171 -15.33 9.67 12.38
N GLY A 172 -15.14 9.72 13.70
CA GLY A 172 -15.37 8.63 14.65
C GLY A 172 -14.19 7.66 14.80
N SER A 173 -13.05 7.92 14.15
CA SER A 173 -11.82 7.15 14.33
C SER A 173 -11.13 7.42 15.66
N LEU A 174 -10.44 6.43 16.22
CA LEU A 174 -9.56 6.57 17.39
C LEU A 174 -8.14 6.83 16.89
N ALA A 175 -7.51 7.90 17.33
CA ALA A 175 -6.10 8.17 17.07
C ALA A 175 -5.31 8.19 18.37
N GLY A 176 -4.08 7.67 18.34
CA GLY A 176 -3.12 7.72 19.43
C GLY A 176 -1.80 8.33 18.94
N GLU A 177 -1.25 9.27 19.71
CA GLU A 177 0.04 9.92 19.40
C GLU A 177 1.03 9.71 20.55
N SER A 178 2.25 9.27 20.22
CA SER A 178 3.35 9.09 21.18
C SER A 178 4.70 9.45 20.54
N PRO A 179 5.78 9.60 21.33
CA PRO A 179 7.13 9.71 20.78
C PRO A 179 7.55 8.51 19.92
N ALA A 180 6.94 7.34 20.13
CA ALA A 180 7.20 6.13 19.35
C ALA A 180 6.50 6.11 17.98
N GLY A 181 5.62 7.08 17.71
CA GLY A 181 4.79 7.17 16.51
C GLY A 181 3.32 7.39 16.83
N ALA A 182 2.54 7.60 15.78
CA ALA A 182 1.09 7.71 15.85
C ALA A 182 0.41 6.49 15.22
N PHE A 183 -0.80 6.16 15.69
CA PHE A 183 -1.68 5.17 15.06
C PHE A 183 -3.10 5.71 14.95
N ARG A 184 -3.90 5.09 14.08
CA ARG A 184 -5.32 5.40 13.90
C ARG A 184 -6.13 4.13 13.63
N HIS A 185 -7.18 3.90 14.40
CA HIS A 185 -8.24 2.95 14.09
C HIS A 185 -9.43 3.70 13.52
N HIS A 186 -9.97 3.28 12.37
CA HIS A 186 -11.23 3.78 11.86
C HIS A 186 -12.37 3.61 12.85
N LYS A 187 -13.44 4.36 12.61
CA LYS A 187 -14.70 4.16 13.31
C LYS A 187 -15.04 2.66 13.32
N PRO A 188 -15.32 2.07 14.49
CA PRO A 188 -15.52 0.64 14.61
C PRO A 188 -16.72 0.22 13.75
N PHE A 189 -16.57 -0.91 13.07
CA PHE A 189 -17.66 -1.54 12.34
C PHE A 189 -18.26 -2.64 13.21
N ALA A 190 -19.57 -2.61 13.45
CA ALA A 190 -20.24 -3.68 14.18
C ALA A 190 -21.36 -4.30 13.33
N TYR A 191 -21.57 -5.60 13.47
CA TYR A 191 -22.58 -6.32 12.70
C TYR A 191 -23.06 -7.60 13.38
N GLN A 192 -24.27 -8.04 13.01
CA GLN A 192 -24.81 -9.36 13.32
C GLN A 192 -24.96 -10.15 12.02
N GLU A 193 -24.68 -11.45 12.05
CA GLU A 193 -24.95 -12.33 10.91
C GLU A 193 -26.25 -13.09 11.15
N ALA A 194 -27.17 -12.99 10.19
CA ALA A 194 -28.42 -13.75 10.18
C ALA A 194 -28.71 -14.21 8.75
N GLY A 195 -28.87 -15.52 8.53
CA GLY A 195 -29.16 -16.09 7.21
C GLY A 195 -28.12 -15.77 6.14
N GLY A 196 -26.83 -15.70 6.51
CA GLY A 196 -25.72 -15.37 5.59
C GLY A 196 -25.62 -13.90 5.18
N LYS A 197 -26.44 -13.01 5.77
CA LYS A 197 -26.37 -11.56 5.54
C LYS A 197 -25.88 -10.83 6.79
N ARG A 198 -24.98 -9.86 6.59
CA ARG A 198 -24.52 -8.95 7.65
C ARG A 198 -25.50 -7.81 7.84
N ARG A 199 -26.08 -7.71 9.03
CA ARG A 199 -26.87 -6.57 9.47
C ARG A 199 -25.96 -5.63 10.28
N LYS A 200 -25.72 -4.44 9.75
CA LYS A 200 -24.89 -3.42 10.40
C LYS A 200 -25.52 -2.95 11.71
N VAL A 201 -24.69 -2.80 12.73
CA VAL A 201 -24.99 -2.15 14.01
C VAL A 201 -24.11 -0.90 14.09
N THR A 202 -24.69 0.24 14.45
CA THR A 202 -23.91 1.46 14.64
C THR A 202 -22.93 1.26 15.79
N ALA A 203 -21.66 1.59 15.59
CA ALA A 203 -20.65 1.60 16.64
C ALA A 203 -19.83 2.89 16.58
N ARG A 204 -19.34 3.34 17.74
CA ARG A 204 -18.34 4.41 17.84
C ARG A 204 -17.46 4.19 19.07
N TYR A 205 -16.24 4.71 19.02
CA TYR A 205 -15.40 4.80 20.21
C TYR A 205 -15.94 5.84 21.21
N ARG A 206 -15.64 5.62 22.48
CA ARG A 206 -15.79 6.59 23.57
C ARG A 206 -14.55 6.52 24.45
N LEU A 207 -13.90 7.66 24.67
CA LEU A 207 -12.88 7.79 25.70
C LEU A 207 -13.58 7.83 27.06
N ALA A 208 -13.45 6.74 27.83
CA ALA A 208 -13.97 6.64 29.19
C ALA A 208 -13.00 7.26 30.21
N ALA A 209 -11.72 7.34 29.86
CA ALA A 209 -10.67 8.08 30.54
C ALA A 209 -9.60 8.48 29.51
N ALA A 210 -8.58 9.25 29.93
CA ALA A 210 -7.50 9.69 29.04
C ALA A 210 -6.78 8.54 28.32
N ASN A 211 -6.67 7.38 28.97
CA ASN A 211 -5.98 6.19 28.49
C ASN A 211 -6.90 4.99 28.21
N ARG A 212 -8.23 5.17 28.34
CA ARG A 212 -9.22 4.08 28.28
C ARG A 212 -10.29 4.33 27.22
N VAL A 213 -10.43 3.39 26.29
CA VAL A 213 -11.40 3.40 25.19
C VAL A 213 -12.45 2.33 25.39
N THR A 214 -13.70 2.68 25.19
CA THR A 214 -14.87 1.79 25.20
C THR A 214 -15.66 1.96 23.90
N PHE A 215 -16.67 1.11 23.69
CA PHE A 215 -17.52 1.13 22.51
C PHE A 215 -18.94 1.57 22.88
N VAL A 216 -19.52 2.45 22.06
CA VAL A 216 -20.94 2.79 22.12
C VAL A 216 -21.63 2.17 20.91
N LEU A 217 -22.57 1.27 21.19
CA LEU A 217 -23.33 0.55 20.18
C LEU A 217 -24.74 1.13 20.03
N GLY A 218 -25.29 1.05 18.82
CA GLY A 218 -26.71 1.27 18.57
C GLY A 218 -27.54 0.04 18.94
N GLU A 219 -28.85 0.13 18.69
CA GLU A 219 -29.80 -0.97 18.88
C GLU A 219 -29.42 -2.22 18.06
N TYR A 220 -29.50 -3.40 18.68
CA TYR A 220 -29.26 -4.70 18.05
C TYR A 220 -29.99 -5.84 18.78
N GLY A 221 -30.24 -6.95 18.08
CA GLY A 221 -31.00 -8.07 18.65
C GLY A 221 -30.13 -8.95 19.57
N LYS A 222 -30.47 -9.04 20.86
CA LYS A 222 -29.65 -9.76 21.85
C LYS A 222 -29.63 -11.28 21.69
N SER A 223 -30.53 -11.85 20.88
CA SER A 223 -30.59 -13.28 20.57
C SER A 223 -29.60 -13.74 19.50
N HIS A 224 -28.81 -12.83 18.91
CA HIS A 224 -27.81 -13.16 17.89
C HIS A 224 -26.44 -12.69 18.33
N ALA A 225 -25.39 -13.36 17.85
CA ALA A 225 -24.02 -12.93 18.07
C ALA A 225 -23.81 -11.53 17.46
N LEU A 226 -22.92 -10.77 18.08
CA LEU A 226 -22.48 -9.46 17.61
C LEU A 226 -20.96 -9.51 17.40
N VAL A 227 -20.49 -8.95 16.29
CA VAL A 227 -19.07 -8.75 16.04
C VAL A 227 -18.78 -7.25 16.06
N ILE A 228 -17.69 -6.85 16.73
CA ILE A 228 -17.12 -5.50 16.64
C ILE A 228 -15.72 -5.64 16.03
N ASP A 229 -15.51 -4.98 14.89
CA ASP A 229 -14.28 -4.94 14.09
C ASP A 229 -13.68 -3.51 14.12
N PRO A 230 -12.66 -3.27 14.96
CA PRO A 230 -11.79 -2.11 14.93
C PRO A 230 -10.89 -2.05 13.67
N VAL A 231 -11.43 -1.59 12.54
CA VAL A 231 -10.67 -1.45 11.29
C VAL A 231 -9.44 -0.52 11.45
N LEU A 232 -8.25 -0.97 11.06
CA LEU A 232 -7.01 -0.16 11.03
C LEU A 232 -6.82 0.44 9.63
N ASN A 233 -6.63 1.77 9.49
CA ASN A 233 -5.99 2.34 8.28
C ASN A 233 -4.87 3.31 8.69
N PHE A 234 -3.89 3.41 7.81
CA PHE A 234 -2.68 4.20 7.94
C PHE A 234 -2.88 5.70 7.74
N SER A 235 -1.91 6.44 8.25
CA SER A 235 -1.59 7.81 7.84
C SER A 235 -0.08 7.89 7.76
N THR A 236 0.46 8.42 6.67
CA THR A 236 1.91 8.51 6.47
C THR A 236 2.28 9.82 5.80
N PHE A 237 3.54 10.24 5.97
CA PHE A 237 4.14 11.32 5.20
C PHE A 237 4.80 10.73 3.95
N LEU A 238 4.71 11.43 2.82
CA LEU A 238 5.35 11.07 1.56
C LEU A 238 6.05 12.31 0.99
N GLY A 239 7.37 12.36 1.12
CA GLY A 239 8.16 13.53 0.73
C GLY A 239 9.65 13.35 1.04
N GLY A 240 10.45 14.30 0.55
CA GLY A 240 11.89 14.43 0.81
C GLY A 240 12.20 15.65 1.67
N THR A 241 13.35 16.28 1.45
CA THR A 241 13.79 17.46 2.22
C THR A 241 13.36 18.79 1.60
N GLY A 242 12.75 18.77 0.42
CA GLY A 242 12.21 19.93 -0.29
C GLY A 242 10.71 20.14 -0.03
N ALA A 243 10.07 20.92 -0.90
CA ALA A 243 8.62 21.07 -0.90
C ALA A 243 7.98 19.95 -1.72
N ASP A 244 7.02 19.23 -1.12
CA ASP A 244 6.31 18.12 -1.74
C ASP A 244 4.80 18.32 -1.58
N GLY A 245 4.08 18.39 -2.69
CA GLY A 245 2.64 18.62 -2.70
C GLY A 245 1.93 17.57 -3.54
N ALA A 246 1.11 16.72 -2.90
CA ALA A 246 0.17 15.86 -3.60
C ALA A 246 -1.03 16.69 -4.09
N VAL A 247 -1.43 16.51 -5.34
CA VAL A 247 -2.55 17.25 -5.96
C VAL A 247 -3.65 16.33 -6.48
N ALA A 248 -3.35 15.04 -6.67
CA ALA A 248 -4.32 14.06 -7.13
C ALA A 248 -4.08 12.70 -6.48
N ALA A 249 -5.18 11.97 -6.24
CA ALA A 249 -5.16 10.62 -5.71
C ALA A 249 -6.22 9.76 -6.40
N ALA A 250 -5.93 8.47 -6.55
CA ALA A 250 -6.84 7.47 -7.10
C ALA A 250 -6.58 6.10 -6.45
N VAL A 251 -7.57 5.21 -6.43
CA VAL A 251 -7.47 3.87 -5.85
C VAL A 251 -7.82 2.83 -6.91
N ASP A 252 -7.01 1.79 -7.06
CA ASP A 252 -7.30 0.68 -7.99
C ASP A 252 -8.29 -0.34 -7.39
N ALA A 253 -8.74 -1.29 -8.20
CA ALA A 253 -9.70 -2.32 -7.76
C ALA A 253 -9.14 -3.26 -6.68
N GLN A 254 -7.82 -3.30 -6.52
CA GLN A 254 -7.10 -4.09 -5.51
C GLN A 254 -6.82 -3.26 -4.24
N GLY A 255 -7.27 -1.99 -4.21
CA GLY A 255 -7.16 -1.11 -3.06
C GLY A 255 -5.85 -0.34 -2.97
N TYR A 256 -4.94 -0.44 -3.93
CA TYR A 256 -3.69 0.33 -3.89
C TYR A 256 -3.98 1.81 -4.15
N LEU A 257 -3.36 2.66 -3.33
CA LEU A 257 -3.45 4.11 -3.48
C LEU A 257 -2.38 4.60 -4.45
N TYR A 258 -2.79 5.36 -5.45
CA TYR A 258 -1.91 6.11 -6.32
C TYR A 258 -2.00 7.59 -5.98
N VAL A 259 -0.85 8.26 -5.90
CA VAL A 259 -0.74 9.69 -5.60
C VAL A 259 0.12 10.33 -6.68
N ALA A 260 -0.34 11.47 -7.21
CA ALA A 260 0.44 12.32 -8.08
C ALA A 260 0.53 13.73 -7.50
N GLY A 261 1.68 14.36 -7.73
CA GLY A 261 1.98 15.67 -7.16
C GLY A 261 3.21 16.28 -7.80
N SER A 262 3.70 17.34 -7.16
CA SER A 262 4.92 18.02 -7.55
C SER A 262 5.90 18.08 -6.40
N THR A 263 7.18 17.99 -6.71
CA THR A 263 8.26 17.94 -5.72
C THR A 263 9.47 18.75 -6.16
N THR A 264 10.06 19.51 -5.23
CA THR A 264 11.40 20.11 -5.39
C THR A 264 12.47 19.30 -4.66
N SER A 265 12.09 18.16 -4.05
CA SER A 265 13.00 17.29 -3.32
C SER A 265 13.90 16.55 -4.30
N LEU A 266 15.21 16.59 -4.08
CA LEU A 266 16.16 15.74 -4.82
C LEU A 266 16.18 14.29 -4.29
N ASN A 267 15.66 14.10 -3.08
CA ASN A 267 15.63 12.87 -2.31
C ASN A 267 14.19 12.40 -2.00
N PHE A 268 13.22 12.73 -2.85
CA PHE A 268 11.89 12.14 -2.77
C PHE A 268 12.01 10.60 -2.74
N PRO A 269 11.21 9.88 -1.93
CA PRO A 269 11.25 8.42 -1.91
C PRO A 269 11.07 7.85 -3.31
N VAL A 270 12.06 7.13 -3.82
CA VAL A 270 12.03 6.46 -5.13
C VAL A 270 12.33 4.97 -4.96
N THR A 271 11.70 4.15 -5.80
CA THR A 271 11.92 2.69 -5.79
C THR A 271 12.89 2.26 -6.89
N TYR A 272 13.54 1.11 -6.69
CA TYR A 272 14.44 0.55 -7.70
C TYR A 272 13.71 0.30 -9.02
N GLY A 273 14.31 0.74 -10.14
CA GLY A 273 13.70 0.63 -11.47
C GLY A 273 12.71 1.74 -11.84
N ALA A 274 12.57 2.78 -11.00
CA ALA A 274 11.81 3.96 -11.34
C ALA A 274 12.32 4.60 -12.66
N LEU A 275 11.39 5.15 -13.44
CA LEU A 275 11.68 5.86 -14.70
C LEU A 275 12.79 6.90 -14.56
N ARG A 276 12.83 7.55 -13.40
CA ARG A 276 13.89 8.46 -12.99
C ARG A 276 14.02 8.44 -11.47
N THR A 277 15.25 8.42 -10.98
CA THR A 277 15.57 8.29 -9.55
C THR A 277 16.00 9.61 -8.90
N THR A 278 16.15 10.68 -9.68
CA THR A 278 16.45 12.03 -9.20
C THR A 278 15.62 13.04 -9.96
N ASN A 279 15.29 14.14 -9.27
CA ASN A 279 14.70 15.32 -9.91
C ASN A 279 15.66 15.86 -11.00
N ALA A 280 15.10 16.31 -12.11
CA ALA A 280 15.78 16.77 -13.32
C ALA A 280 16.10 18.27 -13.33
N GLY A 281 15.56 19.05 -12.39
CA GLY A 281 15.59 20.50 -12.39
C GLY A 281 14.86 21.12 -11.19
N GLY A 282 14.04 22.14 -11.43
CA GLY A 282 13.41 22.97 -10.39
C GLY A 282 12.32 22.24 -9.60
N GLN A 283 11.20 21.95 -10.25
CA GLN A 283 10.07 21.22 -9.68
C GLN A 283 9.62 20.16 -10.68
N ASP A 284 9.57 18.90 -10.27
CA ASP A 284 9.15 17.79 -11.12
C ASP A 284 7.83 17.20 -10.62
N VAL A 285 7.12 16.49 -11.52
CA VAL A 285 5.99 15.65 -11.12
C VAL A 285 6.52 14.39 -10.44
N PHE A 286 5.85 13.96 -9.36
CA PHE A 286 6.01 12.61 -8.84
C PHE A 286 4.73 11.79 -9.05
N VAL A 287 4.91 10.49 -9.24
CA VAL A 287 3.83 9.50 -9.20
C VAL A 287 4.25 8.40 -8.23
N ALA A 288 3.42 8.13 -7.23
CA ALA A 288 3.64 7.11 -6.22
C ALA A 288 2.48 6.12 -6.20
N LYS A 289 2.77 4.84 -5.95
CA LYS A 289 1.80 3.80 -5.63
C LYS A 289 2.12 3.26 -4.24
N LEU A 290 1.15 3.28 -3.35
CA LEU A 290 1.23 2.75 -1.99
C LEU A 290 0.38 1.49 -1.86
N SER A 291 0.78 0.58 -0.98
CA SER A 291 -0.04 -0.57 -0.59
C SER A 291 -1.42 -0.13 -0.06
N PRO A 292 -2.46 -1.00 -0.06
CA PRO A 292 -3.80 -0.64 0.40
C PRO A 292 -3.88 -0.13 1.85
N ASP A 293 -2.97 -0.63 2.67
CA ASP A 293 -2.67 -0.22 4.06
C ASP A 293 -1.59 0.87 4.17
N GLY A 294 -1.10 1.39 3.04
CA GLY A 294 -0.15 2.50 2.89
C GLY A 294 1.14 2.47 3.70
N THR A 295 1.54 1.29 4.14
CA THR A 295 2.82 1.08 4.82
C THR A 295 3.99 0.87 3.85
N GLN A 296 3.71 0.53 2.59
CA GLN A 296 4.73 0.28 1.57
C GLN A 296 4.55 1.22 0.40
N LEU A 297 5.65 1.86 0.01
CA LEU A 297 5.77 2.50 -1.29
C LEU A 297 6.08 1.41 -2.33
N ILE A 298 5.06 1.00 -3.10
CA ILE A 298 5.17 -0.01 -4.15
C ILE A 298 6.06 0.50 -5.28
N TYR A 299 5.79 1.72 -5.72
CA TYR A 299 6.73 2.47 -6.53
C TYR A 299 6.61 3.97 -6.29
N ALA A 300 7.68 4.69 -6.63
CA ALA A 300 7.61 6.13 -6.88
C ALA A 300 8.61 6.51 -7.97
N ALA A 301 8.19 7.43 -8.84
CA ALA A 301 8.99 7.90 -9.95
C ALA A 301 8.82 9.41 -10.15
N TYR A 302 9.90 10.09 -10.55
CA TYR A 302 9.81 11.44 -11.09
C TYR A 302 9.42 11.41 -12.57
N LEU A 303 8.68 12.43 -13.00
CA LEU A 303 8.34 12.72 -14.39
C LEU A 303 8.54 14.22 -14.63
N GLY A 304 9.55 14.57 -15.41
CA GLY A 304 9.91 15.97 -15.64
C GLY A 304 11.26 16.13 -16.33
N GLY A 305 11.63 17.39 -16.55
CA GLY A 305 12.84 17.82 -17.23
C GLY A 305 13.56 18.96 -16.49
N SER A 306 14.34 19.76 -17.20
CA SER A 306 15.20 20.78 -16.58
C SER A 306 14.45 22.00 -16.02
N GLY A 307 13.17 22.16 -16.36
CA GLY A 307 12.32 23.27 -15.97
C GLY A 307 11.41 22.94 -14.78
N ASN A 308 10.22 23.56 -14.77
CA ASN A 308 9.17 23.26 -13.80
C ASN A 308 8.05 22.48 -14.47
N ASP A 309 7.69 21.35 -13.88
CA ASP A 309 6.67 20.42 -14.32
C ASP A 309 5.67 20.18 -13.18
N THR A 310 4.39 20.39 -13.47
CA THR A 310 3.32 20.35 -12.46
C THR A 310 2.25 19.34 -12.81
N ALA A 311 1.82 18.56 -11.83
CA ALA A 311 0.67 17.66 -11.97
C ALA A 311 -0.64 18.43 -11.77
N ALA A 312 -1.71 17.97 -12.40
CA ALA A 312 -3.06 18.51 -12.22
C ALA A 312 -4.11 17.42 -12.00
N GLY A 313 -3.91 16.21 -12.53
CA GLY A 313 -4.86 15.12 -12.38
C GLY A 313 -4.21 13.75 -12.57
N LEU A 314 -4.89 12.74 -12.01
CA LEU A 314 -4.49 11.33 -12.05
C LEU A 314 -5.72 10.46 -12.28
N ALA A 315 -5.62 9.48 -13.17
CA ALA A 315 -6.61 8.42 -13.35
C ALA A 315 -5.91 7.06 -13.50
N ILE A 316 -6.57 5.98 -13.09
CA ILE A 316 -6.03 4.61 -13.16
C ILE A 316 -6.97 3.77 -14.04
N ASP A 317 -6.42 3.03 -15.00
CA ASP A 317 -7.21 2.10 -15.82
C ASP A 317 -7.39 0.74 -15.13
N GLY A 318 -8.24 -0.13 -15.69
CA GLY A 318 -8.52 -1.46 -15.15
C GLY A 318 -7.31 -2.41 -15.13
N LEU A 319 -6.20 -2.04 -15.79
CA LEU A 319 -4.94 -2.80 -15.79
C LEU A 319 -3.94 -2.22 -14.77
N GLY A 320 -4.29 -1.15 -14.05
CA GLY A 320 -3.44 -0.49 -13.07
C GLY A 320 -2.43 0.49 -13.66
N ASN A 321 -2.56 0.89 -14.93
CA ASN A 321 -1.72 1.93 -15.51
C ASN A 321 -2.15 3.30 -14.99
N ALA A 322 -1.16 4.14 -14.67
CA ALA A 322 -1.40 5.49 -14.18
C ALA A 322 -1.38 6.52 -15.32
N TYR A 323 -2.44 7.30 -15.43
CA TYR A 323 -2.59 8.38 -16.40
C TYR A 323 -2.48 9.72 -15.70
N ILE A 324 -1.51 10.54 -16.09
CA ILE A 324 -1.22 11.83 -15.47
C ILE A 324 -1.47 12.92 -16.50
N VAL A 325 -2.12 13.99 -16.06
CA VAL A 325 -2.18 15.26 -16.80
C VAL A 325 -1.51 16.36 -15.99
N GLY A 326 -0.83 17.27 -16.68
CA GLY A 326 -0.15 18.38 -16.04
C GLY A 326 0.36 19.40 -17.05
N VAL A 327 1.19 20.33 -16.58
CA VAL A 327 1.87 21.33 -17.42
C VAL A 327 3.36 21.11 -17.33
N SER A 328 4.01 21.08 -18.49
CA SER A 328 5.46 21.11 -18.58
C SER A 328 5.99 22.46 -19.05
N GLY A 329 6.92 23.02 -18.28
CA GLY A 329 7.77 24.14 -18.67
C GLY A 329 9.18 23.70 -19.12
N SER A 330 9.41 22.39 -19.27
CA SER A 330 10.72 21.81 -19.54
C SER A 330 10.97 21.65 -21.04
N SER A 331 12.12 22.16 -21.52
CA SER A 331 12.53 22.01 -22.93
C SER A 331 12.96 20.58 -23.30
N ASN A 332 13.09 19.71 -22.31
CA ASN A 332 13.51 18.31 -22.43
C ASN A 332 12.56 17.37 -21.67
N PHE A 333 11.29 17.74 -21.51
CA PHE A 333 10.29 16.85 -20.91
C PHE A 333 10.24 15.49 -21.64
N PRO A 334 10.08 14.36 -20.92
CA PRO A 334 10.03 13.05 -21.56
C PRO A 334 8.81 12.91 -22.49
N ILE A 335 9.06 12.83 -23.80
CA ILE A 335 8.03 12.58 -24.83
C ILE A 335 8.36 11.26 -25.53
N THR A 336 7.35 10.40 -25.70
CA THR A 336 7.55 9.10 -26.34
C THR A 336 7.49 9.21 -27.87
N ALA A 337 8.11 8.26 -28.57
CA ALA A 337 7.94 8.14 -30.00
C ALA A 337 6.45 7.93 -30.36
N GLY A 338 5.98 8.59 -31.42
CA GLY A 338 4.58 8.51 -31.86
C GLY A 338 3.60 9.39 -31.06
N ALA A 339 4.10 10.29 -30.20
CA ALA A 339 3.28 11.28 -29.50
C ALA A 339 2.47 12.15 -30.48
N TYR A 340 1.27 12.55 -30.07
CA TYR A 340 0.42 13.51 -30.80
C TYR A 340 1.17 14.81 -31.11
N ARG A 341 1.93 15.33 -30.13
CA ARG A 341 2.80 16.49 -30.28
C ARG A 341 4.15 16.24 -29.63
N SER A 342 5.21 16.50 -30.38
CA SER A 342 6.61 16.27 -29.98
C SER A 342 7.29 17.49 -29.33
N ILE A 343 6.59 18.63 -29.25
CA ILE A 343 7.08 19.82 -28.53
C ILE A 343 6.90 19.58 -27.03
N PRO A 344 7.96 19.60 -26.21
CA PRO A 344 7.92 19.11 -24.83
C PRO A 344 7.26 20.06 -23.82
N THR A 345 6.79 21.23 -24.25
CA THR A 345 6.18 22.25 -23.39
C THR A 345 4.67 22.36 -23.57
N GLY A 346 3.96 22.75 -22.51
CA GLY A 346 2.50 22.93 -22.49
C GLY A 346 1.78 21.85 -21.68
N VAL A 347 0.49 21.65 -21.94
CA VAL A 347 -0.30 20.59 -21.31
C VAL A 347 0.24 19.23 -21.77
N PHE A 348 0.65 18.38 -20.82
CA PHE A 348 1.10 17.02 -21.10
C PHE A 348 0.06 15.99 -20.66
N ALA A 349 0.09 14.83 -21.33
CA ALA A 349 -0.58 13.61 -20.92
C ALA A 349 0.43 12.46 -20.94
N ALA A 350 0.56 11.74 -19.83
CA ALA A 350 1.49 10.64 -19.68
C ALA A 350 0.79 9.40 -19.15
N LYS A 351 1.21 8.22 -19.61
CA LYS A 351 0.75 6.91 -19.13
C LYS A 351 1.94 6.10 -18.63
N LEU A 352 1.91 5.70 -17.37
CA LEU A 352 2.91 4.85 -16.75
C LEU A 352 2.39 3.41 -16.63
N SER A 353 3.30 2.44 -16.79
CA SER A 353 3.00 1.02 -16.54
C SER A 353 2.62 0.79 -15.06
N PRO A 354 1.95 -0.34 -14.72
CA PRO A 354 1.47 -0.57 -13.36
C PRO A 354 2.59 -0.73 -12.33
N ALA A 355 3.81 -1.03 -12.79
CA ALA A 355 5.02 -1.10 -11.97
C ALA A 355 5.75 0.24 -11.86
N GLY A 356 5.33 1.29 -12.58
CA GLY A 356 5.98 2.60 -12.60
C GLY A 356 7.36 2.61 -13.30
N THR A 357 7.70 1.55 -14.03
CA THR A 357 9.02 1.34 -14.66
C THR A 357 9.07 1.77 -16.12
N GLN A 358 7.91 1.98 -16.76
CA GLN A 358 7.82 2.33 -18.18
C GLN A 358 6.87 3.51 -18.40
N LEU A 359 7.29 4.45 -19.24
CA LEU A 359 6.46 5.51 -19.78
C LEU A 359 5.84 4.95 -21.07
N LEU A 360 4.64 4.40 -20.96
CA LEU A 360 3.94 3.71 -22.04
C LEU A 360 3.57 4.68 -23.17
N TYR A 361 3.16 5.90 -22.82
CA TYR A 361 3.18 7.03 -23.72
C TYR A 361 3.39 8.33 -22.93
N SER A 362 3.87 9.36 -23.61
CA SER A 362 3.87 10.75 -23.15
C SER A 362 3.80 11.67 -24.36
N THR A 363 2.85 12.61 -24.32
CA THR A 363 2.63 13.60 -25.37
C THR A 363 2.31 14.95 -24.75
N THR A 364 2.46 16.02 -25.53
CA THR A 364 1.82 17.31 -25.22
C THR A 364 0.59 17.55 -26.09
N ILE A 365 -0.20 18.56 -25.74
CA ILE A 365 -1.34 19.03 -26.52
C ILE A 365 -1.04 20.44 -27.03
N GLU A 366 -1.11 21.43 -26.14
CA GLU A 366 -0.79 22.84 -26.41
C GLU A 366 -0.75 23.62 -25.09
N GLU A 367 -0.55 24.94 -25.10
CA GLU A 367 -0.68 25.79 -23.92
C GLU A 367 -2.07 25.75 -23.30
N GLY A 368 -2.11 25.63 -21.98
CA GLY A 368 -3.34 25.57 -21.21
C GLY A 368 -3.09 25.27 -19.73
N ALA A 369 -4.18 25.28 -18.96
CA ALA A 369 -4.24 24.95 -17.56
C ALA A 369 -5.16 23.73 -17.39
N PRO A 370 -4.62 22.49 -17.31
CA PRO A 370 -5.39 21.29 -17.10
C PRO A 370 -5.93 21.24 -15.67
N ARG A 371 -7.03 20.51 -15.48
CA ARG A 371 -7.71 20.37 -14.18
C ARG A 371 -8.06 18.94 -13.82
N GLY A 372 -8.23 18.06 -14.80
CA GLY A 372 -8.63 16.69 -14.54
C GLY A 372 -8.39 15.78 -15.73
N ILE A 373 -8.38 14.50 -15.43
CA ILE A 373 -8.26 13.41 -16.39
C ILE A 373 -9.21 12.28 -15.99
N ALA A 374 -9.86 11.67 -16.97
CA ALA A 374 -10.60 10.42 -16.84
C ALA A 374 -10.13 9.44 -17.91
N VAL A 375 -10.37 8.15 -17.70
CA VAL A 375 -9.98 7.09 -18.65
C VAL A 375 -11.15 6.15 -18.88
N ASP A 376 -11.40 5.75 -20.13
CA ASP A 376 -12.40 4.73 -20.46
C ASP A 376 -11.80 3.31 -20.48
N SER A 377 -12.66 2.30 -20.63
CA SER A 377 -12.25 0.89 -20.72
C SER A 377 -11.42 0.55 -21.96
N GLY A 378 -11.45 1.41 -22.99
CA GLY A 378 -10.58 1.31 -24.16
C GLY A 378 -9.19 1.92 -23.94
N GLY A 379 -8.96 2.53 -22.77
CA GLY A 379 -7.71 3.19 -22.41
C GLY A 379 -7.55 4.59 -23.00
N ASN A 380 -8.62 5.17 -23.57
CA ASN A 380 -8.58 6.56 -24.05
C ASN A 380 -8.64 7.52 -22.87
N ALA A 381 -7.85 8.58 -22.93
CA ALA A 381 -7.77 9.59 -21.88
C ALA A 381 -8.63 10.81 -22.25
N TYR A 382 -9.44 11.28 -21.30
CA TYR A 382 -10.29 12.46 -21.41
C TYR A 382 -9.73 13.52 -20.48
N LEU A 383 -9.23 14.61 -21.05
CA LEU A 383 -8.59 15.70 -20.35
C LEU A 383 -9.52 16.90 -20.35
N CYS A 384 -9.58 17.61 -19.22
CA CYS A 384 -10.31 18.86 -19.14
C CYS A 384 -9.45 19.96 -18.50
N GLY A 385 -9.79 21.19 -18.81
CA GLY A 385 -9.09 22.34 -18.28
C GLY A 385 -9.55 23.62 -18.95
N SER A 386 -8.64 24.55 -19.07
CA SER A 386 -8.89 25.82 -19.75
C SER A 386 -7.69 26.29 -20.54
N THR A 387 -7.92 27.00 -21.63
CA THR A 387 -6.86 27.52 -22.50
C THR A 387 -7.18 28.94 -22.94
N ALA A 388 -6.13 29.76 -23.05
CA ALA A 388 -6.20 31.06 -23.71
C ALA A 388 -5.71 30.99 -25.17
N SER A 389 -5.16 29.85 -25.59
CA SER A 389 -4.53 29.67 -26.89
C SER A 389 -5.57 29.69 -28.01
N PRO A 390 -5.45 30.58 -29.00
CA PRO A 390 -6.31 30.56 -30.18
C PRO A 390 -6.05 29.34 -31.08
N SER A 391 -4.91 28.66 -30.89
CA SER A 391 -4.50 27.50 -31.66
C SER A 391 -4.64 26.19 -30.89
N PHE A 392 -5.43 26.16 -29.81
CA PHE A 392 -5.71 24.92 -29.10
C PHE A 392 -6.42 23.94 -30.04
N PRO A 393 -5.98 22.67 -30.12
CA PRO A 393 -6.46 21.77 -31.15
C PRO A 393 -7.92 21.35 -30.93
N VAL A 394 -8.70 21.35 -32.01
CA VAL A 394 -10.09 20.90 -32.07
C VAL A 394 -10.26 19.87 -33.17
N THR A 395 -11.15 18.89 -32.97
CA THR A 395 -11.47 17.88 -33.99
C THR A 395 -12.52 18.41 -34.97
N ALA A 396 -12.59 17.80 -36.16
CA ALA A 396 -13.65 18.11 -37.11
C ALA A 396 -15.02 17.79 -36.49
N GLY A 397 -15.98 18.71 -36.63
CA GLY A 397 -17.30 18.57 -36.02
C GLY A 397 -17.35 18.89 -34.52
N ALA A 398 -16.28 19.47 -33.94
CA ALA A 398 -16.29 19.93 -32.55
C ALA A 398 -17.43 20.93 -32.29
N LEU A 399 -18.06 20.81 -31.11
CA LEU A 399 -19.16 21.69 -30.65
C LEU A 399 -18.78 23.18 -30.73
N GLN A 400 -17.52 23.49 -30.43
CA GLN A 400 -16.95 24.81 -30.58
C GLN A 400 -15.55 24.68 -31.19
N ALA A 401 -15.38 25.22 -32.40
CA ALA A 401 -14.14 25.10 -33.18
C ALA A 401 -13.13 26.23 -32.93
N SER A 402 -13.51 27.28 -32.19
CA SER A 402 -12.64 28.41 -31.88
C SER A 402 -13.01 29.01 -30.52
N LYS A 403 -12.04 29.53 -29.78
CA LYS A 403 -12.32 30.22 -28.52
C LYS A 403 -13.15 31.50 -28.77
N ARG A 404 -14.04 31.85 -27.84
CA ARG A 404 -14.93 33.00 -27.96
C ARG A 404 -14.45 34.22 -27.14
N LEU A 405 -13.57 34.04 -26.14
CA LEU A 405 -13.02 35.12 -25.28
C LEU A 405 -11.52 34.92 -24.93
N ASN A 406 -11.06 35.53 -23.82
CA ASN A 406 -9.67 35.45 -23.32
C ASN A 406 -9.27 34.05 -22.89
N ARG A 407 -10.19 33.24 -22.36
CA ARG A 407 -9.94 31.87 -21.89
C ARG A 407 -11.23 31.07 -21.93
N ASP A 408 -11.19 29.91 -22.59
CA ASP A 408 -12.31 28.97 -22.65
C ASP A 408 -11.95 27.65 -21.97
N ALA A 409 -12.95 26.87 -21.60
CA ALA A 409 -12.74 25.49 -21.18
C ALA A 409 -12.37 24.62 -22.40
N PHE A 410 -11.52 23.62 -22.20
CA PHE A 410 -11.30 22.58 -23.20
C PHE A 410 -11.69 21.22 -22.61
N VAL A 411 -12.14 20.34 -23.51
CA VAL A 411 -12.26 18.90 -23.27
C VAL A 411 -11.60 18.21 -24.45
N THR A 412 -10.63 17.34 -24.18
CA THR A 412 -9.83 16.66 -25.19
C THR A 412 -9.85 15.17 -24.92
N LYS A 413 -10.16 14.36 -25.93
CA LYS A 413 -10.00 12.91 -25.87
C LYS A 413 -8.78 12.49 -26.66
N LEU A 414 -7.82 11.86 -25.99
CA LEU A 414 -6.65 11.21 -26.58
C LEU A 414 -6.92 9.71 -26.74
N ASN A 415 -6.48 9.15 -27.86
CA ASN A 415 -6.50 7.69 -28.03
C ASN A 415 -5.59 6.98 -27.01
N SER A 416 -5.72 5.66 -26.90
CA SER A 416 -4.97 4.84 -25.95
C SER A 416 -3.45 4.82 -26.14
N TYR A 417 -2.94 5.33 -27.28
CA TYR A 417 -1.52 5.46 -27.60
C TYR A 417 -0.98 6.88 -27.37
N GLY A 418 -1.84 7.85 -27.04
CA GLY A 418 -1.45 9.26 -26.93
C GLY A 418 -1.02 9.90 -28.25
N SER A 419 -1.41 9.32 -29.40
CA SER A 419 -0.93 9.72 -30.73
C SER A 419 -1.91 10.58 -31.53
N ALA A 420 -3.18 10.62 -31.13
CA ALA A 420 -4.21 11.39 -31.83
C ALA A 420 -5.34 11.85 -30.91
N LEU A 421 -5.98 12.96 -31.29
CA LEU A 421 -7.27 13.38 -30.76
C LEU A 421 -8.38 12.59 -31.47
N VAL A 422 -9.31 11.99 -30.72
CA VAL A 422 -10.34 11.07 -31.26
C VAL A 422 -11.74 11.33 -30.76
#